data_AF-A0A932MP99-F1
#
_entry.id   AF-A0A932MP99-F1
#
_cell.length_a   1.000
_cell.length_b   1.000
_cell.length_c   1.000
_cell.angle_alpha   90.00
_cell.angle_beta   90.00
_cell.angle_gamma   90.00
#
_symmetry.space_group_name_H-M   'P 1'
#
loop_
_entity.id
_entity.type
_entity.pdbx_description
1 polymer ?
#
loop_
_entity_poly.entity_id
_entity_poly.type
_entity_poly.pdbx_seq_one_letter_code
_entity_poly.pdbx_strand_id
1 'polypeptide(L)'
;MRERKLGRMFSLGFGEGEDFYGSLVRFVMEKRIRSGFVLFIGAFYECDIIPGVLSPSPPMPLHDQTRKHLSDRRDVHGHGVITWPEAPPETLLPTHRWKGEPEPYVHLHLTLSGGPGEAR
;
A
#
# COMPACT_ATOMS: atom_id res chain seq x y z
N MET A 1 21.97 -15.81 1.86
CA MET A 1 21.71 -14.67 0.93
C MET A 1 21.30 -15.24 -0.42
N ARG A 2 20.19 -14.80 -1.01
CA ARG A 2 19.80 -15.17 -2.40
C ARG A 2 19.87 -13.93 -3.26
N GLU A 3 20.78 -13.92 -4.22
CA GLU A 3 20.88 -12.85 -5.21
C GLU A 3 19.70 -12.92 -6.19
N ARG A 4 19.19 -11.75 -6.59
CA ARG A 4 18.14 -11.61 -7.61
C ARG A 4 18.57 -10.52 -8.58
N LYS A 5 18.27 -10.68 -9.86
CA LYS A 5 18.48 -9.63 -10.87
C LYS A 5 17.35 -8.62 -10.80
N LEU A 6 17.68 -7.35 -10.99
CA LEU A 6 16.67 -6.32 -11.22
C LEU A 6 15.93 -6.64 -12.52
N GLY A 7 14.60 -6.64 -12.45
CA GLY A 7 13.72 -6.91 -13.58
C GLY A 7 13.38 -5.64 -14.36
N ARG A 8 12.11 -5.56 -14.78
CA ARG A 8 11.57 -4.37 -15.45
C ARG A 8 11.42 -3.21 -14.47
N MET A 9 11.63 -2.00 -14.95
CA MET A 9 11.31 -0.76 -14.24
C MET A 9 10.12 -0.06 -14.91
N PHE A 10 9.24 0.51 -14.10
CA PHE A 10 8.06 1.24 -14.57
C PHE A 10 7.99 2.59 -13.86
N SER A 11 7.59 3.62 -14.60
CA SER A 11 7.17 4.91 -14.06
C SER A 11 5.68 5.02 -14.32
N LEU A 12 4.90 5.25 -13.26
CA LEU A 12 3.45 5.33 -13.30
C LEU A 12 3.04 6.75 -12.90
N GLY A 13 2.17 7.37 -13.69
CA GLY A 13 1.49 8.60 -13.32
C GLY A 13 0.06 8.28 -12.91
N PHE A 14 -0.42 8.90 -11.83
CA PHE A 14 -1.79 8.78 -11.35
C PHE A 14 -2.49 10.12 -11.50
N GLY A 15 -3.72 10.07 -11.99
CA GLY A 15 -4.58 11.23 -12.17
C GLY A 15 -5.20 11.73 -10.86
N GLU A 16 -5.75 12.94 -10.88
CA GLU A 16 -6.57 13.45 -9.78
C GLU A 16 -7.82 12.58 -9.59
N GLY A 17 -8.12 12.24 -8.33
CA GLY A 17 -9.28 11.42 -7.97
C GLY A 17 -9.12 9.91 -8.23
N GLU A 18 -7.97 9.45 -8.75
CA GLU A 18 -7.73 8.02 -8.92
C GLU A 18 -7.44 7.32 -7.58
N ASP A 19 -8.00 6.10 -7.43
CA ASP A 19 -7.60 5.18 -6.38
C ASP A 19 -6.19 4.65 -6.64
N PHE A 20 -5.21 5.26 -5.97
CA PHE A 20 -3.80 4.90 -6.08
C PHE A 20 -3.54 3.42 -5.76
N TYR A 21 -4.06 2.91 -4.64
CA TYR A 21 -3.75 1.55 -4.19
C TYR A 21 -4.40 0.51 -5.09
N GLY A 22 -5.70 0.67 -5.39
CA GLY A 22 -6.41 -0.24 -6.29
C GLY A 22 -5.81 -0.24 -7.70
N SER A 23 -5.41 0.92 -8.21
CA SER A 23 -4.75 1.02 -9.52
C SER A 23 -3.38 0.37 -9.54
N LEU A 24 -2.58 0.52 -8.48
CA LEU A 24 -1.30 -0.17 -8.33
C LEU A 24 -1.48 -1.69 -8.29
N VAL A 25 -2.45 -2.20 -7.52
CA VAL A 25 -2.74 -3.64 -7.43
C VAL A 25 -3.17 -4.19 -8.81
N ARG A 26 -4.06 -3.49 -9.52
CA ARG A 26 -4.45 -3.86 -10.89
C ARG A 26 -3.24 -3.93 -11.82
N PHE A 27 -2.39 -2.91 -11.80
CA PHE A 27 -1.18 -2.88 -12.61
C PHE A 27 -0.25 -4.07 -12.31
N VAL A 28 -0.04 -4.38 -11.03
CA VAL A 28 0.78 -5.52 -10.59
C VAL A 28 0.22 -6.85 -11.12
N MET A 29 -1.09 -7.03 -11.05
CA MET A 29 -1.77 -8.21 -11.59
C MET A 29 -1.63 -8.31 -13.11
N GLU A 30 -1.94 -7.25 -13.84
CA GLU A 30 -1.89 -7.20 -15.31
C GLU A 30 -0.47 -7.48 -15.83
N LYS A 31 0.54 -6.87 -15.20
CA LYS A 31 1.94 -7.08 -15.58
C LYS A 31 2.54 -8.36 -14.99
N ARG A 32 1.79 -9.11 -14.17
CA ARG A 32 2.23 -10.34 -13.48
C ARG A 32 3.53 -10.13 -12.70
N ILE A 33 3.62 -9.05 -11.94
CA ILE A 33 4.83 -8.70 -11.16
C ILE A 33 4.87 -9.55 -9.89
N ARG A 34 5.72 -10.59 -9.88
CA ARG A 34 5.81 -11.55 -8.76
C ARG A 34 6.61 -11.04 -7.55
N SER A 35 7.52 -10.10 -7.78
CA SER A 35 8.31 -9.47 -6.74
C SER A 35 8.84 -8.14 -7.23
N GLY A 36 8.86 -7.13 -6.35
CA GLY A 36 9.39 -5.80 -6.69
C GLY A 36 9.38 -4.86 -5.50
N PHE A 37 9.98 -3.69 -5.70
CA PHE A 37 9.89 -2.56 -4.77
C PHE A 37 9.10 -1.44 -5.45
N VAL A 38 8.41 -0.66 -4.63
CA VAL A 38 7.68 0.53 -5.04
C VAL A 38 8.30 1.71 -4.32
N LEU A 39 8.51 2.81 -5.04
CA LEU A 39 8.92 4.10 -4.52
C LEU A 39 7.97 5.12 -5.15
N PHE A 40 7.37 5.98 -4.33
CA PHE A 40 6.39 6.94 -4.82
C PHE A 40 6.41 8.24 -4.01
N ILE A 41 6.08 9.32 -4.71
CA ILE A 41 5.86 10.65 -4.16
C ILE A 41 4.57 11.21 -4.77
N GLY A 42 3.89 12.09 -4.06
CA GLY A 42 2.68 12.73 -4.57
C GLY A 42 1.91 13.47 -3.49
N ALA A 43 0.61 13.63 -3.72
CA ALA A 43 -0.33 14.15 -2.75
C ALA A 43 -1.60 13.28 -2.73
N PHE A 44 -2.12 13.01 -1.53
CA PHE A 44 -3.41 12.37 -1.32
C PHE A 44 -4.38 13.40 -0.76
N TYR A 45 -5.61 13.41 -1.27
CA TYR A 45 -6.70 14.23 -0.73
C TYR A 45 -7.41 13.53 0.43
N GLU A 46 -7.40 12.20 0.41
CA GLU A 46 -8.01 11.33 1.40
C GLU A 46 -7.16 10.06 1.50
N CYS A 47 -6.88 9.57 2.70
CA CYS A 47 -6.21 8.28 2.87
C CYS A 47 -6.53 7.62 4.22
N ASP A 48 -6.68 6.30 4.17
CA ASP A 48 -6.69 5.45 5.37
C ASP A 48 -5.28 4.93 5.63
N ILE A 49 -4.78 5.17 6.84
CA ILE A 49 -3.48 4.66 7.29
C ILE A 49 -3.65 3.75 8.49
N ILE A 50 -2.68 2.85 8.69
CA ILE A 50 -2.53 2.10 9.93
C ILE A 50 -1.34 2.72 10.68
N PRO A 51 -1.56 3.69 11.59
CA PRO A 51 -0.46 4.33 12.31
C PRO A 51 0.08 3.35 13.34
N GLY A 52 1.31 2.87 13.12
CA GLY A 52 2.13 2.14 14.10
C GLY A 52 1.37 1.13 14.95
N VAL A 53 1.35 -0.14 14.53
CA VAL A 53 0.85 -1.21 15.41
C VAL A 53 1.81 -1.30 16.60
N LEU A 54 1.43 -0.73 17.76
CA LEU A 54 2.27 -0.67 18.97
C LEU A 54 2.74 -2.06 19.43
N SER A 55 1.99 -3.11 19.05
CA SER A 55 2.42 -4.50 19.14
C SER A 55 1.88 -5.27 17.93
N PRO A 56 2.72 -5.70 16.97
CA PRO A 56 2.28 -6.66 15.96
C PRO A 56 2.04 -7.99 16.68
N SER A 57 0.78 -8.35 16.86
CA SER A 57 0.43 -9.66 17.38
C SER A 57 -0.69 -10.21 16.50
N PRO A 58 -0.64 -11.48 16.10
CA PRO A 58 -1.87 -12.20 15.85
C PRO A 58 -2.66 -12.27 17.18
N PRO A 59 -3.98 -11.98 17.17
CA PRO A 59 -4.73 -11.35 16.08
C PRO A 59 -4.49 -9.83 16.01
N MET A 60 -4.49 -9.29 14.79
CA MET A 60 -4.47 -7.83 14.58
C MET A 60 -5.60 -7.17 15.40
N PRO A 61 -5.34 -6.03 16.09
CA PRO A 61 -6.40 -5.33 16.79
C PRO A 61 -7.50 -4.87 15.84
N LEU A 62 -8.67 -4.58 16.39
CA LEU A 62 -9.87 -4.27 15.60
C LEU A 62 -9.63 -3.08 14.64
N HIS A 63 -10.38 -3.07 13.54
CA HIS A 63 -10.24 -2.11 12.45
C HIS A 63 -10.34 -0.65 12.92
N ASP A 64 -11.26 -0.37 13.83
CA ASP A 64 -11.52 0.92 14.46
C ASP A 64 -10.38 1.39 15.39
N GLN A 65 -9.57 0.47 15.90
CA GLN A 65 -8.45 0.76 16.81
C GLN A 65 -7.12 0.94 16.09
N THR A 66 -7.03 0.49 14.83
CA THR A 66 -5.77 0.41 14.09
C THR A 66 -5.73 1.29 12.87
N ARG A 67 -6.87 1.85 12.43
CA ARG A 67 -6.94 2.71 11.25
C ARG A 67 -7.24 4.14 11.61
N LYS A 68 -6.53 5.06 10.96
CA LYS A 68 -6.80 6.49 11.00
C LYS A 68 -7.17 6.94 9.61
N HIS A 69 -8.35 7.52 9.51
CA HIS A 69 -8.81 8.19 8.31
C HIS A 69 -8.29 9.63 8.29
N LEU A 70 -7.70 10.05 7.18
CA LEU A 70 -7.27 11.43 6.93
C LEU A 70 -8.08 11.95 5.75
N SER A 71 -8.88 13.00 6.00
CA SER A 71 -9.75 13.63 4.98
C SER A 71 -9.20 14.98 4.49
N ASP A 72 -7.94 15.27 4.80
CA ASP A 72 -7.25 16.50 4.42
C ASP A 72 -6.06 16.20 3.50
N ARG A 73 -5.70 17.19 2.67
CA ARG A 73 -4.60 17.03 1.71
C ARG A 73 -3.28 16.76 2.45
N ARG A 74 -2.64 15.65 2.08
CA ARG A 74 -1.31 15.23 2.56
C ARG A 74 -0.35 15.10 1.40
N ASP A 75 0.81 15.73 1.52
CA ASP A 75 1.95 15.38 0.68
C ASP A 75 2.52 14.06 1.20
N VAL A 76 2.85 13.15 0.27
CA VAL A 76 3.29 11.79 0.59
C VAL A 76 4.64 11.49 -0.03
N HIS A 77 5.49 10.87 0.76
CA HIS A 77 6.62 10.07 0.28
C HIS A 77 6.45 8.65 0.84
N GLY A 78 6.49 7.65 -0.02
CA GLY A 78 6.28 6.28 0.39
C GLY A 78 7.12 5.28 -0.38
N HIS A 79 7.21 4.10 0.20
CA HIS A 79 7.90 2.96 -0.36
C HIS A 79 7.18 1.68 0.03
N GLY A 80 7.47 0.60 -0.69
CA GLY A 80 6.87 -0.67 -0.35
C GLY A 80 7.43 -1.82 -1.14
N VAL A 81 6.84 -2.97 -0.90
CA VAL A 81 7.21 -4.22 -1.53
C VAL A 81 5.99 -4.89 -2.14
N ILE A 82 6.24 -5.54 -3.28
CA ILE A 82 5.29 -6.43 -3.92
C ILE A 82 5.83 -7.84 -3.70
N THR A 83 4.98 -8.71 -3.18
CA THR A 83 5.23 -10.16 -3.12
C THR A 83 4.04 -10.90 -3.71
N TRP A 84 4.24 -12.16 -4.05
CA TRP A 84 3.17 -13.03 -4.54
C TRP A 84 3.28 -14.37 -3.82
N PRO A 85 2.80 -14.44 -2.56
CA PRO A 85 2.96 -15.64 -1.76
C PRO A 85 2.06 -16.78 -2.27
N GLU A 86 2.39 -18.02 -1.96
CA GLU A 86 1.57 -19.19 -2.33
C GLU A 86 0.34 -19.33 -1.42
N ALA A 87 0.35 -18.68 -0.25
CA ALA A 87 -0.73 -18.66 0.71
C ALA A 87 -1.00 -17.21 1.17
N PRO A 88 -2.24 -16.86 1.52
CA PRO A 88 -2.56 -15.53 2.01
C PRO A 88 -1.76 -15.20 3.28
N PRO A 89 -1.21 -13.99 3.42
CA PRO A 89 -0.54 -13.57 4.65
C PRO A 89 -1.48 -13.64 5.86
N GLU A 90 -0.96 -13.98 7.04
CA GLU A 90 -1.75 -14.01 8.28
C GLU A 90 -2.37 -12.64 8.62
N THR A 91 -1.77 -11.56 8.11
CA THR A 91 -2.23 -10.18 8.29
C THR A 91 -3.28 -9.73 7.27
N LEU A 92 -3.69 -10.62 6.34
CA LEU A 92 -4.68 -10.29 5.32
C LEU A 92 -6.06 -10.14 5.96
N LEU A 93 -6.68 -8.99 5.77
CA LEU A 93 -8.01 -8.73 6.31
C LEU A 93 -9.06 -9.65 5.66
N PRO A 94 -10.12 -10.07 6.39
CA PRO A 94 -11.18 -10.91 5.84
C PRO A 94 -11.86 -10.34 4.58
N THR A 95 -11.85 -9.01 4.43
CA THR A 95 -12.38 -8.29 3.25
C THR A 95 -11.52 -8.42 2.00
N HIS A 96 -10.25 -8.82 2.15
CA HIS A 96 -9.28 -8.98 1.07
C HIS A 96 -8.99 -10.45 0.77
N ARG A 97 -9.91 -11.37 1.08
CA ARG A 97 -9.75 -12.81 0.85
C ARG A 97 -9.53 -13.10 -0.64
N TRP A 98 -8.49 -13.89 -0.91
CA TRP A 98 -8.19 -14.37 -2.25
C TRP A 98 -9.30 -15.27 -2.78
N LYS A 99 -9.54 -15.21 -4.09
CA LYS A 99 -10.62 -15.96 -4.76
C LYS A 99 -10.23 -17.38 -5.20
N GLY A 100 -9.23 -17.98 -4.55
CA GLY A 100 -8.82 -19.38 -4.76
C GLY A 100 -7.45 -19.57 -5.42
N GLU A 101 -6.91 -18.54 -6.08
CA GLU A 101 -5.56 -18.53 -6.64
C GLU A 101 -4.66 -17.55 -5.88
N PRO A 102 -3.33 -17.73 -5.90
CA PRO A 102 -2.41 -16.74 -5.36
C PRO A 102 -2.63 -15.34 -5.96
N GLU A 103 -2.73 -14.32 -5.12
CA GLU A 103 -2.86 -12.91 -5.52
C GLU A 103 -1.63 -12.10 -5.05
N PRO A 104 -1.33 -10.96 -5.68
CA PRO A 104 -0.22 -10.12 -5.22
C PRO A 104 -0.54 -9.51 -3.85
N TYR A 105 0.47 -9.47 -2.99
CA TYR A 105 0.46 -8.73 -1.74
C TYR A 105 1.31 -7.47 -1.88
N VAL A 106 0.65 -6.31 -1.85
CA VAL A 106 1.27 -4.99 -1.96
C VAL A 106 1.28 -4.35 -0.58
N HIS A 107 2.47 -4.20 0.00
CA HIS A 107 2.66 -3.63 1.33
C HIS A 107 3.41 -2.32 1.23
N LEU A 108 2.77 -1.22 1.64
CA LEU A 108 3.30 0.13 1.51
C LEU A 108 3.45 0.79 2.88
N HIS A 109 4.57 1.46 3.08
CA HIS A 109 4.79 2.42 4.14
C HIS A 109 4.88 3.83 3.55
N LEU A 110 4.41 4.79 4.31
CA LEU A 110 4.28 6.17 3.87
C LEU A 110 4.65 7.11 5.01
N THR A 111 5.27 8.22 4.63
CA THR A 111 5.48 9.40 5.45
C THR A 111 4.60 10.49 4.87
N LEU A 112 3.76 11.07 5.71
CA LEU A 112 2.80 12.10 5.32
C LEU A 112 3.17 13.42 5.98
N SER A 113 3.11 14.50 5.22
CA SER A 113 3.10 15.86 5.74
C SER A 113 1.74 16.47 5.52
N GLY A 114 1.20 17.15 6.53
CA GLY A 114 0.14 18.14 6.29
C GLY A 114 0.76 19.37 5.64
N GLY A 115 0.07 19.99 4.70
CA GLY A 115 0.31 21.39 4.37
C GLY A 115 0.00 22.27 5.60
N PRO A 116 0.41 23.55 5.62
CA PRO A 116 -0.12 24.49 6.61
C PRO A 116 -1.65 24.46 6.44
N GLY A 117 -2.36 23.89 7.43
CA GLY A 117 -3.82 23.88 7.42
C GLY A 117 -4.31 25.29 7.20
N GLU A 118 -5.30 25.47 6.30
CA GLU A 118 -5.81 26.75 5.78
C GLU A 118 -4.79 27.90 5.84
N ALA A 119 -4.23 28.30 4.70
CA ALA A 119 -3.73 29.67 4.58
C ALA A 119 -4.89 30.60 4.94
N ARG A 120 -4.89 31.12 6.17
CA ARG A 120 -5.80 32.18 6.60
C ARG A 120 -5.55 33.43 5.78
#